data_AF-A0A1E3GXG8-F1
#
_entry.id   AF-A0A1E3GXG8-F1
#
_cell.length_a   1.000
_cell.length_b   1.000
_cell.length_c   1.000
_cell.angle_alpha   90.00
_cell.angle_beta   90.00
_cell.angle_gamma   90.00
#
_symmetry.space_group_name_H-M   'P 1'
#
loop_
_entity.id
_entity.type
_entity.pdbx_description
1 polymer ?
#
loop_
_entity_poly.entity_id
_entity_poly.type
_entity_poly.pdbx_seq_one_letter_code
_entity_poly.pdbx_strand_id
1 'polypeptide(L)'
;MRPRSGLAARHGVTVLNTPGTIDADYRGEVKVILINLGDAPFVIARGERIAQVVIAPVTQARLVEVASLDETARGAGGFGSTGR
;
A
#
# COMPACT_ATOMS: atom_id res chain seq x y z
N MET A 1 -4.38 1.49 4.68
CA MET A 1 -3.56 0.88 5.75
C MET A 1 -2.11 0.82 5.32
N ARG A 2 -1.17 1.29 6.14
CA ARG A 2 0.28 1.30 5.87
C ARG A 2 1.07 0.74 7.06
N PRO A 3 2.26 0.15 6.84
CA PRO A 3 3.13 -0.28 7.93
C PRO A 3 3.70 0.92 8.69
N ARG A 4 4.12 0.69 9.93
CA ARG A 4 4.93 1.65 10.69
C ARG A 4 6.40 1.45 10.34
N SER A 5 7.11 2.52 9.98
CA SER A 5 8.51 2.45 9.54
C SER A 5 9.42 1.77 10.56
N GLY A 6 9.22 2.02 11.86
CA GLY A 6 10.01 1.40 12.92
C GLY A 6 9.86 -0.12 12.99
N LEU A 7 8.65 -0.66 12.79
CA LEU A 7 8.42 -2.11 12.79
C LEU A 7 9.04 -2.76 11.55
N ALA A 8 8.85 -2.15 10.38
CA ALA A 8 9.41 -2.65 9.13
C ALA A 8 10.95 -2.62 9.14
N ALA A 9 11.56 -1.50 9.51
CA ALA A 9 13.01 -1.33 9.42
C ALA A 9 13.80 -2.07 10.51
N ARG A 10 13.24 -2.23 11.73
CA ARG A 10 13.96 -2.86 12.84
C ARG A 10 13.64 -4.35 13.02
N HIS A 11 12.46 -4.78 12.59
CA HIS A 11 11.98 -6.14 12.87
C HIS A 11 11.51 -6.89 11.62
N GLY A 12 11.51 -6.27 10.43
CA GLY A 12 10.98 -6.90 9.22
C GLY A 12 9.46 -7.12 9.24
N VAL A 13 8.74 -6.54 10.21
CA VAL A 13 7.28 -6.69 10.33
C VAL A 13 6.59 -5.61 9.51
N THR A 14 5.79 -6.04 8.54
CA THR A 14 5.07 -5.16 7.62
C THR A 14 3.63 -5.62 7.39
N VAL A 15 2.91 -4.90 6.55
CA VAL A 15 1.54 -5.21 6.14
C VAL A 15 1.60 -5.80 4.74
N LEU A 16 1.15 -7.06 4.58
CA LEU A 16 1.31 -7.84 3.35
C LEU A 16 0.62 -7.18 2.14
N ASN A 17 -0.57 -6.63 2.34
CA ASN A 17 -1.34 -5.96 1.28
C ASN A 17 -1.07 -4.44 1.21
N THR A 18 0.08 -3.97 1.68
CA THR A 18 0.35 -2.53 1.73
C THR A 18 0.51 -1.90 0.33
N PRO A 19 -0.06 -0.70 0.08
CA PRO A 19 -1.04 -0.02 0.92
C PRO A 19 -2.41 -0.73 0.86
N GLY A 20 -2.93 -1.12 2.03
CA GLY A 20 -4.24 -1.77 2.09
C GLY A 20 -5.36 -0.76 1.85
N THR A 21 -6.25 -1.03 0.91
CA THR A 21 -7.42 -0.20 0.59
C THR A 21 -8.60 -0.61 1.46
N ILE A 22 -9.35 0.38 1.95
CA ILE A 22 -10.62 0.18 2.67
C ILE A 22 -11.66 0.98 1.88
N ASP A 23 -12.68 0.30 1.37
CA ASP A 23 -13.74 0.92 0.58
C ASP A 23 -14.64 1.83 1.43
N ALA A 24 -15.19 2.87 0.80
CA ALA A 24 -15.95 3.92 1.50
C ALA A 24 -17.26 3.42 2.15
N ASP A 25 -17.81 2.32 1.64
CA ASP A 25 -19.02 1.67 2.13
C ASP A 25 -18.74 0.53 3.12
N TYR A 26 -17.47 0.19 3.37
CA TYR A 26 -17.11 -0.84 4.34
C TYR A 26 -17.49 -0.43 5.77
N ARG A 27 -18.14 -1.34 6.50
CA ARG A 27 -18.58 -1.13 7.91
C ARG A 27 -18.14 -2.23 8.86
N GLY A 28 -17.38 -3.20 8.38
CA GLY A 28 -16.86 -4.29 9.21
C GLY A 28 -15.68 -3.86 10.09
N GLU A 29 -15.21 -4.80 10.91
CA GLU A 29 -13.98 -4.61 11.67
C GLU A 29 -12.77 -4.52 10.73
N VAL A 30 -11.98 -3.46 10.88
CA VAL A 30 -10.73 -3.30 10.13
C VAL A 30 -9.68 -4.25 10.67
N LYS A 31 -9.19 -5.14 9.80
CA LYS A 31 -8.10 -6.09 10.12
C LYS A 31 -6.79 -5.66 9.46
N VAL A 32 -5.67 -6.09 10.04
CA VAL A 32 -4.32 -5.87 9.50
C VAL A 32 -3.71 -7.21 9.12
N ILE A 33 -3.38 -7.39 7.85
CA ILE A 33 -2.70 -8.60 7.36
C ILE A 33 -1.20 -8.40 7.59
N LEU A 34 -0.74 -8.71 8.80
CA LEU A 34 0.67 -8.63 9.15
C LEU A 34 1.46 -9.79 8.55
N ILE A 35 2.69 -9.50 8.14
CA ILE A 35 3.69 -10.50 7.77
C ILE A 35 5.01 -10.16 8.45
N ASN A 36 5.66 -11.18 9.00
CA ASN A 36 7.01 -11.08 9.53
C ASN A 36 7.99 -11.56 8.46
N LEU A 37 8.78 -10.64 7.91
CA LEU A 37 9.85 -10.90 6.95
C LEU A 37 11.24 -10.86 7.61
N GLY A 38 11.30 -10.69 8.94
CA GLY A 38 12.54 -10.75 9.69
C GLY A 38 12.95 -12.17 10.04
N ASP A 39 14.19 -12.32 10.47
CA ASP A 39 14.80 -13.63 10.76
C ASP A 39 14.49 -14.16 12.18
N ALA A 40 13.68 -13.42 12.95
CA ALA A 40 13.34 -13.75 14.32
C ALA A 40 11.82 -13.64 14.57
N PRO A 41 11.24 -14.44 15.48
CA PRO A 41 9.86 -14.25 15.91
C PRO A 41 9.62 -12.84 16.46
N PHE A 42 8.49 -12.24 16.10
CA PHE A 42 8.05 -10.95 16.63
C PHE A 42 6.74 -11.12 17.39
N VAL A 43 6.74 -10.78 18.68
CA VAL A 43 5.56 -10.89 19.56
C VAL A 43 4.84 -9.55 19.61
N ILE A 44 3.52 -9.58 19.45
CA ILE A 44 2.65 -8.40 19.54
C ILE A 44 1.78 -8.53 20.77
N ALA A 45 1.83 -7.54 21.66
CA ALA A 45 0.88 -7.44 22.77
C ALA A 45 -0.39 -6.66 22.37
N ARG A 46 -1.50 -7.00 23.02
CA ARG A 46 -2.75 -6.23 22.87
C ARG A 46 -2.51 -4.77 23.27
N GLY A 47 -2.98 -3.85 22.44
CA GLY A 47 -2.82 -2.40 22.64
C GLY A 47 -1.58 -1.82 21.95
N GLU A 48 -0.70 -2.65 21.40
CA GLU A 48 0.41 -2.16 20.59
C GLU A 48 -0.06 -1.54 19.27
N ARG A 49 0.62 -0.47 18.87
CA ARG A 49 0.39 0.20 17.59
C ARG A 49 1.12 -0.56 16.48
N ILE A 50 0.38 -1.32 15.67
CA ILE A 50 0.95 -2.21 14.63
C ILE A 50 0.91 -1.66 13.20
N ALA A 51 0.05 -0.69 12.92
CA ALA A 51 -0.12 -0.10 11.60
C ALA A 51 -0.60 1.35 11.71
N GLN A 52 -0.79 2.02 10.58
CA GLN A 52 -1.32 3.38 10.50
C GLN A 52 -2.26 3.53 9.30
N VAL A 53 -3.24 4.43 9.42
CA VAL A 53 -4.23 4.72 8.38
C VAL A 53 -4.04 6.16 7.91
N VAL A 54 -4.17 6.37 6.61
CA VAL A 54 -4.23 7.69 5.98
C VAL A 54 -5.57 7.76 5.26
N ILE A 55 -6.36 8.78 5.58
CA ILE A 55 -7.59 9.12 4.85
C ILE A 55 -7.21 10.13 3.78
N ALA A 56 -7.52 9.82 2.52
CA ALA A 56 -7.17 10.65 1.38
C ALA A 56 -8.34 10.68 0.38
N PRO A 57 -8.51 11.79 -0.37
CA PRO A 57 -9.49 11.83 -1.45
C PRO A 57 -9.13 10.82 -2.55
N VAL A 58 -10.16 10.26 -3.19
CA VAL A 58 -10.04 9.35 -4.34
C VAL A 58 -10.97 9.81 -5.46
N THR A 59 -10.52 9.68 -6.70
CA THR A 59 -11.32 10.00 -7.89
C THR A 59 -11.92 8.72 -8.47
N GLN A 60 -13.23 8.70 -8.70
CA GLN A 60 -13.90 7.64 -9.45
C GLN A 60 -13.84 7.96 -10.94
N ALA A 61 -12.98 7.25 -11.68
CA ALA A 61 -12.81 7.45 -13.11
C ALA A 61 -13.91 6.74 -13.92
N ARG A 62 -14.41 7.40 -14.97
CA ARG A 62 -15.18 6.74 -16.04
C ARG A 62 -14.23 6.40 -17.18
N LEU A 63 -14.12 5.11 -17.50
CA LEU A 63 -13.30 4.67 -18.63
C LEU A 63 -13.99 5.03 -19.95
N VAL A 64 -13.20 5.49 -20.92
CA VAL A 64 -13.62 5.81 -22.29
C VAL A 64 -12.66 5.10 -23.24
N GLU A 65 -13.18 4.16 -24.03
CA GLU A 65 -12.40 3.40 -25.00
C GLU A 65 -12.11 4.25 -26.25
N VAL A 66 -10.86 4.21 -26.73
CA VAL A 66 -10.38 4.96 -27.90
C VAL A 66 -9.41 4.09 -28.72
N ALA A 67 -9.29 4.37 -30.03
CA ALA A 67 -8.42 3.62 -30.92
C ALA A 67 -6.92 3.87 -30.66
N SER A 68 -6.54 5.07 -30.20
CA SER A 68 -5.16 5.45 -29.90
C SER A 68 -5.10 6.58 -28.85
N LEU A 69 -3.97 6.67 -28.16
CA LEU A 69 -3.63 7.76 -27.22
C LEU A 69 -2.61 8.71 -27.87
N ASP A 70 -2.60 9.97 -27.41
CA ASP A 70 -1.59 10.96 -27.83
C ASP A 70 -0.19 10.60 -27.33
N GLU A 71 0.84 11.04 -28.05
CA GLU A 71 2.23 10.88 -27.63
C GLU A 71 2.57 11.77 -26.42
N THR A 72 3.40 11.25 -25.54
CA THR A 72 3.94 12.01 -24.40
C THR A 72 5.45 11.85 -24.34
N ALA A 73 6.16 12.80 -23.74
CA ALA A 73 7.60 12.72 -23.55
C ALA A 73 8.06 11.45 -22.79
N ARG A 74 7.20 10.86 -21.95
CA ARG A 74 7.47 9.60 -21.25
C ARG A 74 7.25 8.37 -22.15
N GLY A 75 6.30 8.45 -23.08
CA GLY A 75 5.92 7.32 -23.94
C GLY A 75 5.63 6.05 -23.15
N ALA A 76 6.14 4.92 -23.64
CA ALA A 76 6.03 3.60 -23.01
C ALA A 76 7.05 3.35 -21.86
N GLY A 77 7.79 4.37 -21.42
CA GLY A 77 8.81 4.24 -20.38
C GLY A 77 8.25 3.86 -19.00
N GLY A 78 8.73 2.76 -18.43
CA GLY A 78 8.44 2.28 -17.08
C GLY A 78 9.63 1.55 -16.45
N PHE A 79 9.49 1.07 -15.21
CA PHE A 79 10.48 0.20 -14.55
C PHE A 79 11.92 0.75 -14.53
N GLY A 80 12.10 2.02 -14.16
CA GLY A 80 13.43 2.63 -14.10
C GLY A 80 13.95 3.14 -15.45
N SER A 81 13.08 3.32 -16.45
CA SER A 81 13.41 3.82 -17.80
C SER A 81 14.14 5.17 -17.85
N THR A 82 14.16 5.93 -16.75
CA THR A 82 14.87 7.22 -16.65
C THR A 82 16.33 7.07 -16.18
N GLY A 83 16.80 5.86 -15.86
CA GLY A 83 18.19 5.61 -15.49
C GLY A 83 18.57 6.02 -14.07
N ARG A 84 18.30 5.14 -13.11
CA ARG A 84 19.10 4.76 -11.92
C ARG A 84 18.33 3.70 -11.13
#